data_AF-A0A931Q8X4-F1
#
_entry.id   AF-A0A931Q8X4-F1
#
_cell.length_a   1.000
_cell.length_b   1.000
_cell.length_c   1.000
_cell.angle_alpha   90.00
_cell.angle_beta   90.00
_cell.angle_gamma   90.00
#
_symmetry.space_group_name_H-M   'P 1'
#
loop_
_entity.id
_entity.type
_entity.pdbx_description
1 polymer ?
#
loop_
_entity_poly.entity_id
_entity_poly.type
_entity_poly.pdbx_seq_one_letter_code
_entity_poly.pdbx_strand_id
1 'polypeptide(L)'
;MITTGAKFWFGLTFFALFATVVYFMGSGGEEFGSVVLSAAAIASFVVGATCAGLRDGNLQTPGGRSVVVGTTPRRSAGPAPWPALGAVGVAVSLVGLAGGNALLYVGMGIMAVVLVEWMVQGWAERSTTDADYNRELRNHVMQPVEFPVLAAATIALVVLSLSRVLLAVSKTGSTVIAIVLASVILLVAFVVSARPRISSTLLSAFLVLSAVGLIAGGITSAVIGEREIEKHGTESHGDGPTGTQPVGNETPEATHP
;
A
#
# COMPACT_ATOMS: atom_id res chain seq x y z
N MET A 1 -12.36 -10.05 41.31
CA MET A 1 -11.00 -9.56 41.57
C MET A 1 -10.44 -8.94 40.29
N ILE A 2 -9.85 -7.74 40.36
CA ILE A 2 -9.22 -7.07 39.19
C ILE A 2 -7.94 -7.81 38.82
N THR A 3 -7.71 -8.07 37.53
CA THR A 3 -6.51 -8.76 37.02
C THR A 3 -5.24 -7.96 37.29
N THR A 4 -4.08 -8.61 37.41
CA THR A 4 -2.80 -7.93 37.65
C THR A 4 -2.49 -6.87 36.59
N GLY A 5 -2.80 -7.15 35.32
CA GLY A 5 -2.66 -6.18 34.23
C GLY A 5 -3.56 -4.95 34.39
N ALA A 6 -4.85 -5.15 34.70
CA ALA A 6 -5.76 -4.03 34.92
C ALA A 6 -5.34 -3.16 36.13
N LYS A 7 -4.81 -3.75 37.20
CA LYS A 7 -4.26 -2.99 38.35
C LYS A 7 -3.11 -2.07 37.93
N PHE A 8 -2.19 -2.57 37.11
CA PHE A 8 -1.07 -1.76 36.60
C PHE A 8 -1.58 -0.56 35.77
N TRP A 9 -2.48 -0.80 34.81
CA TRP A 9 -2.99 0.26 33.94
C TRP A 9 -3.85 1.29 34.68
N PHE A 10 -4.65 0.87 35.67
CA PHE A 10 -5.36 1.82 36.54
C PHE A 10 -4.40 2.61 37.44
N GLY A 11 -3.32 1.99 37.92
CA GLY A 11 -2.25 2.70 38.62
C GLY A 11 -1.57 3.75 37.75
N LEU A 12 -1.25 3.41 36.49
CA LEU A 12 -0.67 4.33 35.52
C LEU A 12 -1.63 5.48 35.17
N THR A 13 -2.93 5.18 35.06
CA THR A 13 -3.98 6.20 34.84
C THR A 13 -4.01 7.20 35.98
N PHE A 14 -4.05 6.72 37.23
CA PHE A 14 -4.05 7.58 38.41
C PHE A 14 -2.78 8.42 38.49
N PHE A 15 -1.62 7.82 38.23
CA PHE A 15 -0.36 8.53 38.18
C PHE A 15 -0.34 9.61 37.09
N ALA A 16 -0.83 9.31 35.88
CA ALA A 16 -0.88 10.26 34.78
C ALA A 16 -1.84 11.43 35.07
N LEU A 17 -3.00 11.18 35.70
CA LEU A 17 -3.90 12.25 36.14
C LEU A 17 -3.26 13.13 37.22
N PHE A 18 -2.59 12.53 38.20
CA PHE A 18 -1.86 13.26 39.22
C PHE A 18 -0.73 14.10 38.60
N ALA A 19 0.05 13.50 37.69
CA ALA A 19 1.10 14.20 36.94
C ALA A 19 0.54 15.36 36.10
N THR A 20 -0.66 15.21 35.52
CA THR A 20 -1.35 16.29 34.79
C THR A 20 -1.60 17.50 35.69
N VAL A 21 -2.15 17.27 36.89
CA VAL A 21 -2.44 18.35 37.87
C VAL A 21 -1.16 19.01 38.34
N VAL A 22 -0.15 18.23 38.73
CA VAL A 22 1.15 18.75 39.18
C VAL A 22 1.85 19.53 38.08
N TYR A 23 1.82 19.03 36.84
CA TYR A 23 2.40 19.70 35.68
C TYR A 23 1.70 21.04 35.40
N PHE A 24 0.38 21.06 35.37
CA PHE A 24 -0.38 22.27 35.10
C PHE A 24 -0.10 23.36 36.16
N MET A 25 -0.03 22.96 37.43
CA MET A 25 0.33 23.88 38.53
C MET A 25 1.80 24.33 38.47
N GLY A 26 2.72 23.44 38.13
CA GLY A 26 4.16 23.73 38.09
C GLY A 26 4.64 24.50 36.87
N SER A 27 3.95 24.36 35.73
CA SER A 27 4.27 25.03 34.46
C SER A 27 3.63 26.42 34.33
N GLY A 28 2.80 26.83 35.30
CA GLY A 28 2.07 28.10 35.22
C GLY A 28 0.89 28.08 34.24
N GLY A 29 0.30 26.92 33.99
CA GLY A 29 -0.87 26.76 33.12
C GLY A 29 -0.54 26.40 31.68
N GLU A 30 0.58 25.72 31.41
CA GLU A 30 0.89 25.28 30.05
C GLU A 30 -0.09 24.20 29.57
N GLU A 31 -0.78 24.50 28.46
CA GLU A 31 -1.86 23.66 27.93
C GLU A 31 -1.33 22.44 27.16
N PHE A 32 -0.21 22.55 26.45
CA PHE A 32 0.29 21.45 25.61
C PHE A 32 0.70 20.23 26.44
N GLY A 33 1.54 20.40 27.47
CA GLY A 33 1.93 19.28 28.32
C GLY A 33 0.77 18.67 29.12
N SER A 34 -0.18 19.49 29.57
CA SER A 34 -1.37 18.99 30.29
C SER A 34 -2.36 18.23 29.37
N VAL A 35 -2.52 18.66 28.11
CA VAL A 35 -3.30 17.93 27.10
C VAL A 35 -2.65 16.58 26.78
N VAL A 36 -1.33 16.50 26.64
CA VAL A 36 -0.62 15.23 26.39
C VAL A 36 -0.76 14.26 27.56
N LEU A 37 -0.59 14.74 28.79
CA LEU A 37 -0.71 13.89 29.99
C LEU A 37 -2.15 13.40 30.21
N SER A 38 -3.14 14.25 29.96
CA SER A 38 -4.55 13.84 30.03
C SER A 38 -4.92 12.83 28.93
N ALA A 39 -4.41 12.99 27.71
CA ALA A 39 -4.57 12.00 26.64
C ALA A 39 -3.94 10.64 27.01
N ALA A 40 -2.74 10.64 27.59
CA ALA A 40 -2.07 9.44 28.08
C ALA A 40 -2.86 8.75 29.21
N ALA A 41 -3.48 9.54 30.10
CA ALA A 41 -4.36 9.03 31.14
C ALA A 41 -5.61 8.35 30.56
N ILE A 42 -6.28 8.99 29.59
CA ILE A 42 -7.45 8.42 28.90
C ILE A 42 -7.06 7.11 28.19
N ALA A 43 -5.95 7.10 27.45
CA ALA A 43 -5.47 5.90 26.77
C ALA A 43 -5.19 4.75 27.77
N SER A 44 -4.48 5.05 28.86
CA SER A 44 -4.19 4.07 29.91
C SER A 44 -5.46 3.53 30.59
N PHE A 45 -6.47 4.40 30.78
CA PHE A 45 -7.76 4.01 31.34
C PHE A 45 -8.50 3.05 30.42
N VAL A 46 -8.56 3.36 29.12
CA VAL A 46 -9.21 2.51 28.12
C VAL A 46 -8.54 1.14 28.06
N VAL A 47 -7.20 1.07 28.09
CA VAL A 47 -6.47 -0.20 28.13
C VAL A 47 -6.76 -0.95 29.42
N GLY A 48 -6.75 -0.29 30.58
CA GLY A 48 -7.09 -0.88 31.87
C GLY A 48 -8.51 -1.44 31.92
N ALA A 49 -9.49 -0.68 31.41
CA ALA A 49 -10.88 -1.10 31.29
C ALA A 49 -11.04 -2.32 30.37
N THR A 50 -10.33 -2.34 29.25
CA THR A 50 -10.31 -3.49 28.32
C THR A 50 -9.72 -4.73 28.98
N CYS A 51 -8.60 -4.60 29.71
CA CYS A 51 -8.02 -5.69 30.48
C CYS A 51 -8.96 -6.19 31.59
N ALA A 52 -9.73 -5.30 32.21
CA ALA A 52 -10.70 -5.66 33.24
C ALA A 52 -11.94 -6.37 32.67
N GLY A 53 -12.38 -5.98 31.47
CA GLY A 53 -13.55 -6.52 30.77
C GLY A 53 -13.27 -7.88 30.12
N LEU A 54 -12.18 -7.99 29.35
CA LEU A 54 -11.84 -9.22 28.62
C LEU A 54 -11.28 -10.32 29.53
N ARG A 55 -10.54 -9.95 30.59
CA ARG A 55 -9.89 -10.89 31.53
C ARG A 55 -8.98 -11.96 30.89
N ASP A 56 -8.70 -11.86 29.60
CA ASP A 56 -7.87 -12.81 28.86
C ASP A 56 -6.47 -12.91 29.49
N GLY A 57 -6.06 -14.13 29.82
CA GLY A 57 -4.74 -14.44 30.40
C GLY A 57 -4.67 -14.58 31.93
N ASN A 58 -5.77 -14.42 32.67
CA ASN A 58 -5.76 -14.64 34.12
C ASN A 58 -5.95 -16.12 34.47
N LEU A 59 -4.87 -16.91 34.42
CA LEU A 59 -4.83 -18.19 35.11
C LEU A 59 -4.85 -17.91 36.61
N GLN A 60 -6.03 -17.96 37.23
CA GLN A 60 -6.12 -17.88 38.68
C GLN A 60 -5.45 -19.13 39.25
N THR A 61 -4.23 -18.95 39.76
CA THR A 61 -3.51 -20.00 40.47
C THR A 61 -4.01 -20.03 41.92
N PRO A 62 -4.83 -21.00 42.34
CA PRO A 62 -5.27 -21.06 43.73
C PRO A 62 -4.04 -21.36 44.60
N GLY A 63 -3.70 -20.45 45.53
CA GLY A 63 -2.66 -20.69 46.53
C GLY A 63 -1.21 -20.34 46.16
N GLY A 64 -0.95 -19.53 45.13
CA GLY A 64 0.40 -19.01 44.85
C GLY A 64 1.44 -20.04 44.40
N ARG A 65 1.03 -21.29 44.18
CA ARG A 65 1.90 -22.35 43.68
C ARG A 65 1.87 -22.32 42.17
N SER A 66 2.94 -21.87 41.53
CA SER A 66 3.09 -21.95 40.06
C SER A 66 2.59 -23.31 39.58
N VAL A 67 1.51 -23.30 38.80
CA VAL A 67 1.15 -24.50 38.05
C VAL A 67 2.39 -24.78 37.23
N VAL A 68 3.01 -25.95 37.42
CA VAL A 68 3.97 -26.46 36.46
C VAL A 68 3.20 -26.47 35.17
N VAL A 69 3.43 -25.46 34.32
CA VAL A 69 2.87 -25.40 32.99
C VAL A 69 3.47 -26.61 32.32
N GLY A 70 2.74 -27.74 32.37
CA GLY A 70 3.02 -28.88 31.51
C GLY A 70 3.18 -28.27 30.12
N THR A 71 4.21 -28.69 29.39
CA THR A 71 4.66 -28.12 28.12
C THR A 71 3.50 -27.98 27.14
N THR A 72 2.66 -26.96 27.32
CA THR A 72 1.62 -26.59 26.39
C THR A 72 2.41 -26.19 25.16
N PRO A 73 2.15 -26.80 24.00
CA PRO A 73 2.82 -26.43 22.77
C PRO A 73 2.78 -24.92 22.68
N ARG A 74 3.95 -24.29 22.72
CA ARG A 74 4.07 -22.85 22.54
C ARG A 74 3.35 -22.58 21.24
N ARG A 75 2.24 -21.83 21.24
CA ARG A 75 1.65 -21.32 20.00
C ARG A 75 2.75 -20.49 19.37
N SER A 76 3.52 -21.11 18.48
CA SER A 76 4.44 -20.38 17.64
C SER A 76 3.52 -19.57 16.75
N ALA A 77 3.49 -18.25 16.96
CA ALA A 77 3.04 -17.35 15.92
C ALA A 77 3.75 -17.82 14.64
N GLY A 78 2.99 -18.01 13.55
CA GLY A 78 3.63 -18.34 12.29
C GLY A 78 4.68 -17.27 11.96
N PRO A 79 5.63 -17.53 11.04
CA PRO A 79 6.43 -16.45 10.49
C PRO A 79 5.49 -15.33 10.05
N ALA A 80 5.58 -14.16 10.69
CA ALA A 80 4.69 -13.04 10.45
C ALA A 80 5.42 -12.02 9.59
N PRO A 81 5.29 -12.06 8.26
CA PRO A 81 5.89 -11.06 7.38
C PRO A 81 5.21 -9.68 7.50
N TRP A 82 4.01 -9.63 8.08
CA TRP A 82 3.14 -8.45 8.15
C TRP A 82 3.73 -7.23 8.86
N PRO A 83 4.41 -7.32 10.01
CA PRO A 83 5.01 -6.16 10.65
C PRO A 83 6.08 -5.49 9.77
N ALA A 84 6.87 -6.29 9.03
CA ALA A 84 7.85 -5.76 8.09
C ALA A 84 7.18 -5.06 6.90
N LEU A 85 6.13 -5.67 6.33
CA LEU A 85 5.33 -5.05 5.26
C LEU A 85 4.61 -3.78 5.74
N GLY A 86 4.13 -3.76 6.98
CA GLY A 86 3.53 -2.59 7.62
C GLY A 86 4.53 -1.44 7.75
N ALA A 87 5.78 -1.74 8.15
CA ALA A 87 6.85 -0.75 8.19
C ALA A 87 7.15 -0.14 6.81
N VAL A 88 7.11 -0.96 5.75
CA VAL A 88 7.21 -0.45 4.36
C VAL A 88 6.05 0.49 4.03
N GLY A 89 4.81 0.13 4.37
CA GLY A 89 3.65 0.99 4.16
C GLY A 89 3.75 2.34 4.87
N VAL A 90 4.26 2.33 6.12
CA VAL A 90 4.54 3.56 6.88
C VAL A 90 5.62 4.38 6.21
N ALA A 91 6.74 3.78 5.80
CA ALA A 91 7.82 4.47 5.11
C ALA A 91 7.33 5.13 3.80
N VAL A 92 6.56 4.41 2.98
CA VAL A 92 5.97 4.95 1.74
C VAL A 92 5.02 6.11 2.04
N SER A 93 4.19 6.00 3.09
CA SER A 93 3.29 7.08 3.52
C SER A 93 4.05 8.33 3.95
N LEU A 94 5.15 8.17 4.69
CA LEU A 94 6.01 9.28 5.12
C LEU A 94 6.68 9.98 3.92
N VAL A 95 7.13 9.22 2.92
CA VAL A 95 7.66 9.79 1.67
C VAL A 95 6.55 10.55 0.92
N GLY A 96 5.33 10.02 0.88
CA GLY A 96 4.17 10.68 0.28
C GLY A 96 3.78 11.99 0.96
N LEU A 97 3.86 12.05 2.28
CA LEU A 97 3.65 13.29 3.05
C LEU A 97 4.62 14.41 2.65
N ALA A 98 5.85 14.07 2.25
CA ALA A 98 6.86 15.04 1.85
C ALA A 98 6.81 15.43 0.35
N GLY A 99 6.45 14.48 -0.53
CA GLY A 99 6.58 14.65 -1.98
C GLY A 99 5.28 14.76 -2.79
N GLY A 100 4.13 14.32 -2.26
CA GLY A 100 2.84 14.44 -2.94
C GLY A 100 1.79 13.40 -2.53
N ASN A 101 0.51 13.82 -2.56
CA ASN A 101 -0.63 13.06 -2.02
C ASN A 101 -0.80 11.65 -2.61
N ALA A 102 -0.36 11.40 -3.84
CA ALA A 102 -0.50 10.10 -4.49
C ALA A 102 0.25 8.98 -3.74
N LEU A 103 1.51 9.22 -3.34
CA LEU A 103 2.30 8.22 -2.58
C LEU A 103 1.72 8.01 -1.18
N LEU A 104 1.12 9.04 -0.59
CA LEU A 104 0.46 8.94 0.71
C LEU A 104 -0.73 7.97 0.65
N TYR A 105 -1.60 8.11 -0.37
CA TYR A 105 -2.74 7.20 -0.54
C TYR A 105 -2.30 5.76 -0.83
N VAL A 106 -1.23 5.57 -1.61
CA VAL A 106 -0.66 4.24 -1.85
C VAL A 106 -0.14 3.62 -0.55
N GLY A 107 0.62 4.38 0.24
CA GLY A 107 1.14 3.92 1.53
C GLY A 107 0.02 3.57 2.52
N MET A 108 -1.02 4.42 2.60
CA MET A 108 -2.21 4.13 3.40
C MET A 108 -2.95 2.87 2.93
N GLY A 109 -3.05 2.66 1.61
CA GLY A 109 -3.63 1.44 1.04
C GLY A 109 -2.86 0.19 1.44
N ILE A 110 -1.52 0.22 1.36
CA ILE A 110 -0.65 -0.89 1.82
C ILE A 110 -0.88 -1.15 3.31
N MET A 111 -0.89 -0.11 4.14
CA MET A 111 -1.14 -0.26 5.58
C MET A 111 -2.52 -0.87 5.87
N ALA A 112 -3.56 -0.45 5.14
CA ALA A 112 -4.91 -1.00 5.31
C ALA A 112 -4.94 -2.50 4.99
N VAL A 113 -4.32 -2.92 3.88
CA VAL A 113 -4.22 -4.34 3.50
C VAL A 113 -3.46 -5.13 4.56
N VAL A 114 -2.30 -4.64 5.00
CA VAL A 114 -1.49 -5.28 6.05
C VAL A 114 -2.28 -5.42 7.35
N LEU A 115 -3.04 -4.40 7.75
CA LEU A 115 -3.87 -4.45 8.95
C LEU A 115 -4.96 -5.52 8.84
N VAL A 116 -5.65 -5.61 7.70
CA VAL A 116 -6.67 -6.61 7.46
C VAL A 116 -6.07 -8.02 7.47
N GLU A 117 -4.99 -8.26 6.73
CA GLU A 117 -4.33 -9.56 6.68
C GLU A 117 -3.76 -9.97 8.04
N TRP A 118 -3.19 -9.03 8.79
CA TRP A 118 -2.67 -9.28 10.13
C TRP A 118 -3.80 -9.58 11.13
N MET A 119 -4.94 -8.89 11.03
CA MET A 119 -6.13 -9.19 11.84
C MET A 119 -6.69 -10.58 11.55
N VAL A 120 -6.86 -10.92 10.27
CA VAL A 120 -7.41 -12.22 9.86
C VAL A 120 -6.46 -13.34 10.24
N GLN A 121 -5.14 -13.17 10.07
CA GLN A 121 -4.16 -14.13 10.55
C GLN A 121 -4.22 -14.29 12.07
N GLY A 122 -4.27 -13.18 12.81
CA GLY A 122 -4.39 -13.22 14.27
C GLY A 122 -5.69 -13.87 14.75
N TRP A 123 -6.79 -13.77 13.99
CA TRP A 123 -8.03 -14.50 14.22
C TRP A 123 -7.91 -15.99 13.90
N ALA A 124 -7.30 -16.34 12.78
CA ALA A 124 -7.16 -17.73 12.37
C ALA A 124 -6.25 -18.51 13.34
N GLU A 125 -5.11 -17.94 13.75
CA GLU A 125 -4.17 -18.56 14.70
C GLU A 125 -4.78 -18.89 16.07
N ARG A 126 -5.85 -18.19 16.45
CA ARG A 126 -6.57 -18.40 17.72
C ARG A 126 -7.85 -19.23 17.59
N SER A 127 -8.23 -19.64 16.38
CA SER A 127 -9.50 -20.33 16.14
C SER A 127 -9.51 -21.78 16.66
N THR A 128 -8.46 -22.57 16.40
CA THR A 128 -8.27 -23.90 17.01
C THR A 128 -6.83 -24.11 17.51
N THR A 129 -6.58 -25.28 18.10
CA THR A 129 -5.28 -25.73 18.61
C THR A 129 -4.39 -26.31 17.49
N ASP A 130 -4.98 -26.72 16.37
CA ASP A 130 -4.27 -27.23 15.20
C ASP A 130 -3.80 -26.08 14.28
N ALA A 131 -2.47 -25.95 14.13
CA ALA A 131 -1.85 -24.88 13.36
C ALA A 131 -2.05 -25.03 11.85
N ASP A 132 -2.12 -26.26 11.33
CA ASP A 132 -2.25 -26.49 9.89
C ASP A 132 -3.68 -26.20 9.43
N TYR A 133 -4.66 -26.64 10.23
CA TYR A 133 -6.06 -26.26 10.01
C TYR A 133 -6.28 -24.75 10.08
N ASN A 134 -5.67 -24.05 11.05
CA ASN A 134 -5.76 -22.59 11.16
C ASN A 134 -5.24 -21.88 9.90
N ARG A 135 -4.15 -22.37 9.31
CA ARG A 135 -3.58 -21.81 8.06
C ARG A 135 -4.52 -22.04 6.88
N GLU A 136 -5.08 -23.23 6.77
CA GLU A 136 -6.04 -23.55 5.71
C GLU A 136 -7.31 -22.70 5.82
N LEU A 137 -7.82 -22.50 7.04
CA LEU A 137 -8.98 -21.64 7.30
C LEU A 137 -8.73 -20.19 6.88
N ARG A 138 -7.55 -19.63 7.22
CA ARG A 138 -7.14 -18.29 6.77
C ARG A 138 -7.08 -18.19 5.26
N ASN A 139 -6.45 -19.19 4.62
CA ASN A 139 -6.33 -19.24 3.18
C ASN A 139 -7.71 -19.33 2.51
N HIS A 140 -8.62 -20.16 3.02
CA HIS A 140 -9.96 -20.31 2.44
C HIS A 140 -10.76 -19.00 2.49
N VAL A 141 -10.64 -18.23 3.58
CA VAL A 141 -11.31 -16.94 3.75
C VAL A 141 -10.66 -15.85 2.89
N MET A 142 -9.34 -15.82 2.83
CA MET A 142 -8.61 -14.70 2.22
C MET A 142 -8.25 -14.90 0.76
N GLN A 143 -7.89 -16.12 0.31
CA GLN A 143 -7.49 -16.39 -1.08
C GLN A 143 -8.48 -15.88 -2.13
N PRO A 144 -9.82 -15.99 -1.96
CA PRO A 144 -10.77 -15.46 -2.93
C PRO A 144 -10.64 -13.96 -3.18
N VAL A 145 -10.12 -13.20 -2.21
CA VAL A 145 -9.94 -11.74 -2.28
C VAL A 145 -8.48 -11.35 -2.49
N GLU A 146 -7.54 -12.04 -1.83
CA GLU A 146 -6.09 -11.80 -1.96
C GLU A 146 -5.63 -11.98 -3.41
N PHE A 147 -6.03 -13.06 -4.08
CA PHE A 147 -5.60 -13.31 -5.46
C PHE A 147 -6.04 -12.23 -6.46
N PRO A 148 -7.33 -11.82 -6.54
CA PRO A 148 -7.72 -10.76 -7.46
C PRO A 148 -7.12 -9.40 -7.07
N VAL A 149 -7.01 -9.08 -5.78
CA VAL A 149 -6.42 -7.81 -5.33
C VAL A 149 -4.93 -7.74 -5.67
N LEU A 150 -4.17 -8.80 -5.41
CA LEU A 150 -2.75 -8.88 -5.76
C LEU A 150 -2.55 -8.84 -7.28
N ALA A 151 -3.40 -9.51 -8.05
CA ALA A 151 -3.37 -9.43 -9.51
C ALA A 151 -3.61 -8.00 -9.99
N ALA A 152 -4.66 -7.34 -9.51
CA ALA A 152 -4.98 -5.97 -9.87
C ALA A 152 -3.86 -4.99 -9.47
N ALA A 153 -3.31 -5.12 -8.26
CA ALA A 153 -2.20 -4.30 -7.79
C ALA A 153 -0.94 -4.48 -8.65
N THR A 154 -0.62 -5.73 -9.03
CA THR A 154 0.51 -6.04 -9.90
C THR A 154 0.32 -5.43 -11.29
N ILE A 155 -0.88 -5.55 -11.86
CA ILE A 155 -1.21 -4.94 -13.15
C ILE A 155 -1.09 -3.41 -13.08
N ALA A 156 -1.67 -2.79 -12.05
CA ALA A 156 -1.61 -1.35 -11.84
C ALA A 156 -0.16 -0.86 -11.71
N LEU A 157 0.67 -1.57 -10.94
CA LEU A 157 2.10 -1.27 -10.80
C LEU A 157 2.80 -1.27 -12.16
N VAL A 158 2.61 -2.33 -12.96
CA VAL A 158 3.21 -2.44 -14.30
C VAL A 158 2.73 -1.30 -15.21
N VAL A 159 1.42 -1.03 -15.26
CA VAL A 159 0.84 0.03 -16.10
C VAL A 159 1.37 1.40 -15.71
N LEU A 160 1.46 1.72 -14.42
CA LEU A 160 1.98 3.00 -13.93
C LEU A 160 3.47 3.17 -14.26
N SER A 161 4.28 2.13 -14.06
CA SER A 161 5.69 2.14 -14.43
C SER A 161 5.88 2.35 -15.94
N LEU A 162 5.08 1.69 -16.77
CA LEU A 162 5.13 1.89 -18.22
C LEU A 162 4.66 3.28 -18.64
N SER A 163 3.59 3.79 -18.05
CA SER A 163 3.12 5.16 -18.28
C SER A 163 4.23 6.17 -18.04
N ARG A 164 5.02 5.98 -16.98
CA ARG A 164 6.16 6.85 -16.65
C ARG A 164 7.32 6.71 -17.64
N VAL A 165 7.71 5.49 -17.99
CA VAL A 165 8.80 5.24 -18.95
C VAL A 165 8.47 5.81 -20.33
N LEU A 166 7.25 5.59 -20.82
CA LEU A 166 6.81 6.09 -22.13
C LEU A 166 6.68 7.62 -22.17
N LEU A 167 6.35 8.26 -21.05
CA LEU A 167 6.33 9.72 -20.92
C LEU A 167 7.73 10.34 -21.04
N ALA A 168 8.75 9.67 -20.51
CA ALA A 168 10.11 10.18 -20.52
C ALA A 168 10.88 9.92 -21.84
N VAL A 169 10.40 9.03 -22.71
CA VAL A 169 11.12 8.62 -23.92
C VAL A 169 10.65 9.37 -25.18
N SER A 170 11.56 9.56 -26.15
CA SER A 170 11.26 10.23 -27.43
C SER A 170 10.25 9.45 -28.29
N LYS A 171 9.55 10.13 -29.22
CA LYS A 171 8.45 9.56 -30.03
C LYS A 171 8.85 8.25 -30.75
N THR A 172 10.04 8.21 -31.33
CA THR A 172 10.57 7.01 -32.01
C THR A 172 11.00 5.94 -31.01
N GLY A 173 11.59 6.32 -29.87
CA GLY A 173 11.99 5.39 -28.81
C GLY A 173 10.79 4.70 -28.13
N SER A 174 9.68 5.41 -27.94
CA SER A 174 8.45 4.88 -27.34
C SER A 174 7.89 3.72 -28.14
N THR A 175 7.87 3.83 -29.47
CA THR A 175 7.33 2.79 -30.35
C THR A 175 8.18 1.52 -30.26
N VAL A 176 9.50 1.67 -30.28
CA VAL A 176 10.44 0.54 -30.17
C VAL A 176 10.29 -0.15 -28.81
N ILE A 177 10.25 0.61 -27.70
CA ILE A 177 10.06 0.05 -26.36
C ILE A 177 8.74 -0.68 -26.24
N ALA A 178 7.65 -0.12 -26.78
CA ALA A 178 6.34 -0.76 -26.77
C ALA A 178 6.35 -2.10 -27.53
N ILE A 179 6.98 -2.16 -28.72
CA ILE A 179 7.09 -3.40 -29.51
C ILE A 179 7.93 -4.44 -28.76
N VAL A 180 9.08 -4.04 -28.21
CA VAL A 180 9.96 -4.95 -27.45
C VAL A 180 9.22 -5.51 -26.25
N LEU A 181 8.54 -4.66 -25.48
CA LEU A 181 7.80 -5.09 -24.30
C LEU A 181 6.63 -6.02 -24.66
N ALA A 182 5.84 -5.66 -25.67
CA ALA A 182 4.75 -6.50 -26.15
C ALA A 182 5.28 -7.88 -26.59
N SER A 183 6.42 -7.90 -27.26
CA SER A 183 7.10 -9.13 -27.69
C SER A 183 7.57 -9.97 -26.49
N VAL A 184 8.12 -9.34 -25.45
CA VAL A 184 8.52 -10.02 -24.21
C VAL A 184 7.31 -10.61 -23.49
N ILE A 185 6.23 -9.84 -23.33
CA ILE A 185 4.99 -10.32 -22.69
C ILE A 185 4.42 -11.51 -23.47
N LEU A 186 4.38 -11.42 -24.79
CA LEU A 186 3.85 -12.47 -25.66
C LEU A 186 4.72 -13.73 -25.62
N LEU A 187 6.05 -13.57 -25.58
CA LEU A 187 6.98 -14.68 -25.43
C LEU A 187 6.82 -15.37 -24.07
N VAL A 188 6.69 -14.60 -22.98
CA VAL A 188 6.43 -15.17 -21.65
C VAL A 188 5.10 -15.91 -21.63
N ALA A 189 4.04 -15.32 -22.16
CA ALA A 189 2.72 -15.96 -22.24
C ALA A 189 2.77 -17.26 -23.07
N PHE A 190 3.46 -17.24 -24.20
CA PHE A 190 3.67 -18.43 -25.04
C PHE A 190 4.44 -19.52 -24.31
N VAL A 191 5.53 -19.18 -23.61
CA VAL A 191 6.34 -20.14 -22.84
C VAL A 191 5.52 -20.76 -21.70
N VAL A 192 4.76 -19.94 -20.96
CA VAL A 192 3.87 -20.42 -19.88
C VAL A 192 2.77 -21.33 -20.44
N SER A 193 2.17 -20.97 -21.58
CA SER A 193 1.14 -21.78 -22.24
C SER A 193 1.69 -23.09 -22.81
N ALA A 194 2.91 -23.08 -23.35
CA ALA A 194 3.52 -24.23 -24.00
C ALA A 194 4.14 -25.22 -23.00
N ARG A 195 4.53 -24.76 -21.81
CA ARG A 195 5.17 -25.59 -20.77
C ARG A 195 4.49 -25.46 -19.41
N PRO A 196 3.48 -26.29 -19.10
CA PRO A 196 2.79 -26.26 -17.80
C PRO A 196 3.63 -26.76 -16.60
N ARG A 197 4.90 -27.15 -16.81
CA ARG A 197 5.83 -27.61 -15.74
C ARG A 197 7.01 -26.66 -15.49
N ILE A 198 6.87 -25.37 -15.80
CA ILE A 198 7.90 -24.39 -15.40
C ILE A 198 7.95 -24.37 -13.87
N SER A 199 9.15 -24.47 -13.29
CA SER A 199 9.30 -24.37 -11.85
C SER A 199 8.84 -22.99 -11.38
N SER A 200 7.96 -22.96 -10.38
CA SER A 200 7.44 -21.72 -9.78
C SER A 200 8.56 -20.74 -9.40
N THR A 201 9.75 -21.27 -9.06
CA THR A 201 10.97 -20.51 -8.79
C THR A 201 11.51 -19.71 -9.98
N LEU A 202 11.48 -20.26 -11.19
CA LEU A 202 11.95 -19.53 -12.37
C LEU A 202 10.99 -18.42 -12.76
N LEU A 203 9.69 -18.69 -12.66
CA LEU A 203 8.65 -17.70 -12.94
C LEU A 203 8.69 -16.57 -11.90
N SER A 204 8.86 -16.90 -10.61
CA SER A 204 8.99 -15.89 -9.55
C SER A 204 10.26 -15.07 -9.71
N ALA A 205 11.40 -15.70 -10.03
CA ALA A 205 12.66 -14.99 -10.25
C ALA A 205 12.56 -14.00 -11.42
N PHE A 206 11.97 -14.41 -12.54
CA PHE A 206 11.77 -13.55 -13.70
C PHE A 206 10.80 -12.39 -13.39
N LEU A 207 9.72 -12.67 -12.66
CA LEU A 207 8.75 -11.66 -12.27
C LEU A 207 9.36 -10.61 -11.32
N VAL A 208 10.13 -11.06 -10.33
CA VAL A 208 10.84 -10.17 -9.40
C VAL A 208 11.85 -9.31 -10.15
N LEU A 209 12.66 -9.92 -11.03
CA LEU A 209 13.64 -9.19 -11.82
C LEU A 209 12.97 -8.13 -12.72
N SER A 210 11.86 -8.50 -13.38
CA SER A 210 11.09 -7.60 -14.23
C SER A 210 10.46 -6.46 -13.43
N ALA A 211 9.92 -6.75 -12.24
CA ALA A 211 9.35 -5.75 -11.34
C ALA A 211 10.41 -4.74 -10.87
N VAL A 212 11.57 -5.24 -10.44
CA VAL A 212 12.69 -4.38 -10.03
C VAL A 212 13.16 -3.50 -11.20
N GLY A 213 13.29 -4.07 -12.40
CA GLY A 213 13.66 -3.33 -13.60
C GLY A 213 12.65 -2.22 -13.96
N LEU A 214 11.35 -2.51 -13.89
CA LEU A 214 10.28 -1.54 -14.13
C LEU A 214 10.28 -0.41 -13.09
N ILE A 215 10.49 -0.74 -11.81
CA ILE A 215 10.57 0.26 -10.73
C ILE A 215 11.79 1.16 -10.93
N ALA A 216 12.97 0.57 -11.19
CA ALA A 216 14.19 1.33 -11.44
C ALA A 216 14.08 2.24 -12.68
N GLY A 217 13.50 1.73 -13.78
CA GLY A 217 13.23 2.51 -14.99
C GLY A 217 12.21 3.64 -14.76
N GLY A 218 11.17 3.38 -13.97
CA GLY A 218 10.17 4.37 -13.57
C GLY A 218 10.75 5.48 -12.68
N ILE A 219 11.64 5.14 -11.74
CA ILE A 219 12.31 6.14 -10.89
C ILE A 219 13.31 6.96 -11.70
N THR A 220 14.10 6.31 -12.57
CA THR A 220 15.10 7.01 -13.38
C THR A 220 14.45 7.98 -14.37
N SER A 221 13.28 7.62 -14.93
CA SER A 221 12.50 8.53 -15.78
C SER A 221 11.94 9.74 -15.05
N ALA A 222 11.68 9.65 -13.74
CA ALA A 222 11.23 10.79 -12.93
C ALA A 222 12.31 11.88 -12.75
N VAL A 223 13.60 11.52 -12.84
CA VAL A 223 14.71 12.46 -12.62
C VAL A 223 15.09 13.22 -13.90
N ILE A 224 14.78 12.66 -15.08
CA ILE A 224 15.25 13.18 -16.37
C ILE A 224 14.38 14.35 -16.90
N GLY A 225 13.23 14.63 -16.27
CA GLY A 225 12.36 15.77 -16.60
C GLY A 225 11.43 15.48 -17.78
N GLU A 226 10.17 15.92 -17.68
CA GLU A 226 9.14 15.67 -18.69
C GLU A 226 9.38 16.43 -20.00
N ARG A 227 9.04 15.78 -21.11
CA ARG A 227 9.14 16.27 -22.48
C ARG A 227 8.13 17.41 -22.76
N GLU A 228 8.56 18.44 -23.48
CA GLU A 228 7.68 19.46 -24.04
C GLU A 228 6.82 18.86 -25.18
N ILE A 229 5.50 18.81 -24.99
CA ILE A 229 4.55 18.34 -26.01
C ILE A 229 4.18 19.55 -26.86
N GLU A 230 4.72 19.63 -28.08
CA GLU A 230 4.22 20.59 -29.07
C GLU A 230 2.73 20.34 -29.32
N LYS A 231 1.91 21.38 -29.08
CA LYS A 231 0.50 21.40 -29.46
C LYS A 231 0.41 21.34 -30.98
N HIS A 232 0.18 20.17 -31.55
CA HIS A 232 -0.38 20.12 -32.90
C HIS A 232 -1.82 20.62 -32.83
N GLY A 233 -2.03 21.80 -33.42
CA GLY A 233 -3.35 22.33 -33.69
C GLY A 233 -4.17 21.27 -34.42
N THR A 234 -5.41 21.12 -33.97
CA THR A 234 -6.43 20.34 -34.66
C THR A 234 -6.63 20.96 -36.04
N GLU A 235 -5.89 20.47 -37.04
CA GLU A 235 -6.21 20.74 -38.44
C GLU A 235 -7.55 20.08 -38.73
N SER A 236 -8.55 20.95 -38.89
CA SER A 236 -9.87 20.62 -39.40
C SER A 236 -9.73 19.78 -40.66
N HIS A 237 -10.40 18.63 -40.67
CA HIS A 237 -10.56 17.78 -41.84
C HIS A 237 -10.87 18.61 -43.08
N GLY A 238 -10.01 18.46 -44.09
CA GLY A 238 -10.22 18.99 -45.43
C GLY A 238 -11.40 18.31 -46.10
N ASP A 239 -12.25 19.14 -46.71
CA ASP A 239 -13.16 18.70 -47.75
C ASP A 239 -12.41 18.70 -49.09
N GLY A 240 -12.56 17.60 -49.83
CA GLY A 240 -11.79 17.29 -51.03
C GLY A 240 -12.27 18.01 -52.30
N PRO A 241 -11.55 17.82 -53.41
CA PRO A 241 -11.55 18.71 -54.57
C PRO A 241 -12.70 18.42 -55.55
N THR A 242 -13.22 19.44 -56.24
CA THR A 242 -14.04 19.21 -57.44
C THR A 242 -13.85 20.31 -58.47
N GLY A 243 -13.28 19.91 -59.62
CA GLY A 243 -13.82 20.24 -60.95
C GLY A 243 -13.79 21.69 -61.42
N THR A 244 -12.82 21.97 -62.30
CA THR A 244 -12.86 22.94 -63.40
C THR A 244 -14.25 23.21 -64.00
N GLN A 245 -14.53 24.48 -64.33
CA GLN A 245 -14.90 24.98 -65.67
C GLN A 245 -14.79 26.53 -65.75
N PRO A 246 -14.49 27.13 -66.92
CA PRO A 246 -14.07 28.53 -67.08
C PRO A 246 -15.13 29.42 -67.74
N VAL A 247 -15.24 30.68 -67.30
CA VAL A 247 -15.90 31.83 -67.98
C VAL A 247 -15.22 33.06 -67.35
N GLY A 248 -14.49 33.96 -68.03
CA GLY A 248 -14.80 34.66 -69.27
C GLY A 248 -15.12 36.12 -68.91
N ASN A 249 -14.30 37.04 -69.42
CA ASN A 249 -14.46 38.49 -69.56
C ASN A 249 -13.97 39.50 -68.48
N GLU A 250 -12.94 40.24 -68.92
CA GLU A 250 -12.85 41.72 -69.00
C GLU A 250 -12.44 42.54 -67.75
N THR A 251 -11.20 43.05 -67.81
CA THR A 251 -10.74 44.33 -67.22
C THR A 251 -11.50 45.53 -67.82
N PRO A 252 -11.77 46.61 -67.05
CA PRO A 252 -10.81 47.74 -66.95
C PRO A 252 -10.69 48.30 -65.50
N GLU A 253 -9.51 48.68 -65.01
CA GLU A 253 -8.96 50.05 -65.03
C GLU A 253 -9.84 51.14 -64.36
N ALA A 254 -9.33 51.72 -63.25
CA ALA A 254 -9.58 53.07 -62.66
C ALA A 254 -9.35 52.98 -61.13
N THR A 255 -8.21 53.32 -60.52
CA THR A 255 -7.54 54.63 -60.31
C THR A 255 -8.33 55.65 -59.45
N HIS A 256 -7.73 55.94 -58.27
CA HIS A 256 -7.88 57.11 -57.37
C HIS A 256 -9.13 57.27 -56.46
N PRO A 257 -9.05 58.06 -55.37
CA PRO A 257 -7.89 58.69 -54.69
C PRO A 257 -7.60 58.15 -53.27
#